data_AF-A0A433KEB6-F1
#
_entry.id   AF-A0A433KEB6-F1
#
_cell.length_a   1.000
_cell.length_b   1.000
_cell.length_c   1.000
_cell.angle_alpha   90.00
_cell.angle_beta   90.00
_cell.angle_gamma   90.00
#
_symmetry.space_group_name_H-M   'P 1'
#
loop_
_entity.id
_entity.type
_entity.pdbx_description
1 polymer ?
#
loop_
_entity_poly.entity_id
_entity_poly.type
_entity_poly.pdbx_seq_one_letter_code
_entity_poly.pdbx_strand_id
1 'polypeptide(L)'
;MMRDLLHKKDGLQKELESVQLTDDYRLNKNLLQMIVVFYEEKSLKRNQDLLRDHEFIKDMGALMWDPQQIKLLPELRAKEYDLELVQLILSKEAYYRAFKVLLELGIAQDAPDLYNDPNKLEQLSYINSLTESDCRKLCLIFWAKGKLSLQELMEIVQATQQYPMLATTLVALDQSKRIISIKDLRKHVLNPLIHMQKSILHHFIDEFEQYGLNKSVLTKLSLEELHDLSSSFSVLKQAGITSSEEYSWVLKKNNQGQILRIFLPELSQIADIEQRKTLVNILYKGVQKGVVSQGKALLEITDKNLYSIALQLHKRFICVKQMQDLRFTNEVIALASEAESLNGLRFRNVIFQVEEQCKGVHERLRKSSTDRDKVSRWQRADEDYRRALYSIAFEGITQPGTDITSKIKQAEKKVLDIVDPEMKSWLHKILVIIANIVITTLTLGVANDIKERNTGNYWFFNQTTSGEKLRTLDKEVQSLIECPDSEIPKLK
;
A
#
# COMPACT_ATOMS: atom_id res chain seq x y z
N MET A 1 21.09 -33.89 26.15
CA MET A 1 20.19 -34.55 25.18
C MET A 1 19.78 -35.98 25.61
N MET A 2 20.62 -37.02 25.58
CA MET A 2 20.22 -38.37 26.06
C MET A 2 19.80 -38.40 27.54
N ARG A 3 20.47 -37.65 28.44
CA ARG A 3 20.10 -37.55 29.86
C ARG A 3 18.77 -36.81 30.10
N ASP A 4 18.38 -35.91 29.21
CA ASP A 4 17.14 -35.11 29.36
C ASP A 4 15.89 -35.86 28.87
N LEU A 5 16.07 -36.75 27.88
CA LEU A 5 14.99 -37.57 27.30
C LEU A 5 14.61 -38.78 28.18
N LEU A 6 15.51 -39.24 29.04
CA LEU A 6 15.30 -40.39 29.95
C LEU A 6 14.53 -40.05 31.24
N HIS A 7 14.25 -38.77 31.51
CA HIS A 7 13.52 -38.33 32.72
C HIS A 7 12.01 -38.17 32.54
N LYS A 8 11.51 -38.16 31.30
CA LYS A 8 10.06 -38.18 31.02
C LYS A 8 9.57 -39.63 31.05
N LYS A 9 8.47 -39.91 31.75
CA LYS A 9 7.77 -41.22 31.75
C LYS A 9 7.08 -41.49 30.40
N ASP A 10 7.80 -41.34 29.29
CA ASP A 10 7.30 -41.62 27.94
C ASP A 10 7.83 -42.98 27.49
N GLY A 11 7.08 -43.67 26.61
CA GLY A 11 7.41 -45.01 26.09
C GLY A 11 8.76 -45.13 25.37
N LEU A 12 9.45 -44.03 25.09
CA LEU A 12 10.77 -43.98 24.45
C LEU A 12 11.84 -44.76 25.22
N GLN A 13 11.81 -44.75 26.55
CA GLN A 13 12.77 -45.51 27.35
C GLN A 13 12.65 -47.02 27.08
N LYS A 14 11.41 -47.53 26.99
CA LYS A 14 11.16 -48.95 26.69
C LYS A 14 11.64 -49.32 25.29
N GLU A 15 11.41 -48.44 24.31
CA GLU A 15 11.87 -48.66 22.94
C GLU A 15 13.41 -48.70 22.88
N LEU A 16 14.11 -47.79 23.55
CA LEU A 16 15.58 -47.76 23.62
C LEU A 16 16.17 -48.97 24.37
N GLU A 17 15.56 -49.38 25.48
CA GLU A 17 15.98 -50.57 26.25
C GLU A 17 15.76 -51.88 25.49
N SER A 18 14.82 -51.91 24.54
CA SER A 18 14.52 -53.10 23.74
C SER A 18 15.50 -53.35 22.58
N VAL A 19 16.39 -52.39 22.30
CA VAL A 19 17.34 -52.48 21.17
C VAL A 19 18.48 -53.43 21.50
N GLN A 20 18.72 -54.41 20.63
CA GLN A 20 19.93 -55.24 20.68
C GLN A 20 21.11 -54.49 20.07
N LEU A 21 22.04 -54.07 20.92
CA LEU A 21 23.27 -53.40 20.47
C LEU A 21 24.29 -54.42 19.96
N THR A 22 25.07 -54.01 18.96
CA THR A 22 26.15 -54.79 18.34
C THR A 22 27.53 -54.34 18.84
N ASP A 23 28.61 -54.98 18.38
CA ASP A 23 29.98 -54.52 18.69
C ASP A 23 30.36 -53.22 17.95
N ASP A 24 29.60 -52.82 16.92
CA ASP A 24 29.85 -51.59 16.16
C ASP A 24 29.21 -50.38 16.86
N TYR A 25 30.05 -49.60 17.56
CA TYR A 25 29.63 -48.38 18.25
C TYR A 25 28.97 -47.35 17.31
N ARG A 26 29.43 -47.23 16.06
CA ARG A 26 28.89 -46.24 15.11
C ARG A 26 27.49 -46.64 14.67
N LEU A 27 27.30 -47.92 14.34
CA LEU A 27 25.99 -48.49 14.03
C LEU A 27 25.01 -48.27 15.18
N ASN A 28 25.42 -48.63 16.40
CA ASN A 28 24.59 -48.46 17.60
C ASN A 28 24.18 -46.99 17.82
N LYS A 29 25.11 -46.05 17.67
CA LYS A 29 24.83 -44.62 17.79
C LYS A 29 23.76 -44.16 16.78
N ASN A 30 23.93 -44.52 15.51
CA ASN A 30 23.02 -44.11 14.44
C ASN A 30 21.65 -44.75 14.62
N LEU A 31 21.59 -46.03 14.96
CA LEU A 31 20.36 -46.76 15.26
C LEU A 31 19.57 -46.08 16.39
N LEU A 32 20.24 -45.74 17.51
CA LEU A 32 19.61 -45.05 18.62
C LEU A 32 19.13 -43.63 18.22
N GLN A 33 19.90 -42.89 17.42
CA GLN A 33 19.48 -41.60 16.89
C GLN A 33 18.23 -41.71 16.02
N MET A 34 18.15 -42.71 15.14
CA MET A 34 16.97 -42.97 14.32
C MET A 34 15.73 -43.29 15.15
N ILE A 35 15.89 -44.13 16.19
CA ILE A 35 14.79 -44.47 17.11
C ILE A 35 14.26 -43.22 17.81
N VAL A 36 15.13 -42.36 18.33
CA VAL A 36 14.73 -41.11 18.98
C VAL A 36 13.93 -40.24 17.99
N VAL A 37 14.47 -39.99 16.80
CA VAL A 37 13.82 -39.12 15.81
C VAL A 37 12.48 -39.69 15.35
N PHE A 38 12.40 -40.99 15.05
CA PHE A 38 11.14 -41.61 14.61
C PHE A 38 10.11 -41.73 15.73
N TYR A 39 10.55 -41.86 16.99
CA TYR A 39 9.64 -41.84 18.12
C TYR A 39 9.04 -40.44 18.32
N GLU A 40 9.85 -39.39 18.26
CA GLU A 40 9.38 -38.00 18.37
C GLU A 40 8.37 -37.64 17.26
N GLU A 41 8.59 -38.15 16.04
CA GLU A 41 7.68 -37.99 14.89
C GLU A 41 6.49 -38.97 14.88
N LYS A 42 6.35 -39.83 15.89
CA LYS A 42 5.32 -40.89 15.96
C LYS A 42 5.31 -41.83 14.75
N SER A 43 6.45 -42.02 14.10
CA SER A 43 6.64 -42.83 12.89
C SER A 43 7.42 -44.13 13.12
N LEU A 44 7.85 -44.40 14.36
CA LEU A 44 8.69 -45.55 14.73
C LEU A 44 8.16 -46.90 14.21
N LYS A 45 6.87 -47.20 14.42
CA LYS A 45 6.24 -48.46 13.97
C LYS A 45 6.26 -48.62 12.46
N ARG A 46 6.11 -47.52 11.71
CA ARG A 46 6.08 -47.52 10.23
C ARG A 46 7.47 -47.78 9.64
N ASN A 47 8.53 -47.44 10.38
CA ASN A 47 9.91 -47.51 9.92
C ASN A 47 10.70 -48.68 10.55
N GLN A 48 10.03 -49.70 11.12
CA GLN A 48 10.70 -50.82 11.78
C GLN A 48 11.59 -51.63 10.82
N ASP A 49 11.19 -51.79 9.57
CA ASP A 49 11.97 -52.52 8.57
C ASP A 49 13.29 -51.80 8.26
N LEU A 50 13.26 -50.45 8.23
CA LEU A 50 14.46 -49.64 8.06
C LEU A 50 15.42 -49.77 9.26
N LEU A 51 14.90 -49.87 10.48
CA LEU A 51 15.71 -50.04 11.70
C LEU A 51 16.40 -51.40 11.79
N ARG A 52 15.90 -52.41 11.08
CA ARG A 52 16.49 -53.76 11.01
C ARG A 52 17.58 -53.88 9.94
N ASP A 53 17.69 -52.90 9.05
CA ASP A 53 18.67 -52.90 7.97
C ASP A 53 19.98 -52.28 8.43
N HIS A 54 20.79 -53.08 9.14
CA HIS A 54 22.04 -52.61 9.72
C HIS A 54 23.08 -52.22 8.66
N GLU A 55 23.03 -52.82 7.46
CA GLU A 55 23.95 -52.49 6.37
C GLU A 55 23.65 -51.09 5.83
N PHE A 56 22.38 -50.80 5.54
CA PHE A 56 21.95 -49.47 5.12
C PHE A 56 22.26 -48.39 6.18
N ILE A 57 22.03 -48.67 7.47
CA ILE A 57 22.32 -47.73 8.56
C ILE A 57 23.82 -47.45 8.66
N LYS A 58 24.65 -48.46 8.40
CA LYS A 58 26.11 -48.33 8.40
C LYS A 58 26.57 -47.45 7.23
N ASP A 59 26.04 -47.67 6.04
CA ASP A 59 26.39 -46.91 4.83
C ASP A 59 25.97 -45.44 4.92
N MET A 60 24.80 -45.18 5.50
CA MET A 60 24.28 -43.81 5.69
C MET A 60 24.80 -43.13 6.95
N GLY A 61 25.58 -43.81 7.78
CA GLY A 61 25.90 -43.38 9.13
C GLY A 61 26.63 -42.03 9.24
N ALA A 62 27.43 -41.67 8.24
CA ALA A 62 28.10 -40.36 8.18
C ALA A 62 27.14 -39.19 7.86
N LEU A 63 25.92 -39.49 7.40
CA LEU A 63 24.92 -38.56 6.90
C LEU A 63 23.68 -38.49 7.79
N MET A 64 23.79 -38.88 9.07
CA MET A 64 22.71 -38.87 10.07
C MET A 64 22.96 -37.89 11.22
N TRP A 65 23.62 -36.77 10.95
CA TRP A 65 23.97 -35.79 11.98
C TRP A 65 22.88 -34.74 12.22
N ASP A 66 22.04 -34.46 11.22
CA ASP A 66 20.85 -33.62 11.32
C ASP A 66 19.56 -34.47 11.40
N PRO A 67 18.63 -34.19 12.32
CA PRO A 67 17.36 -34.91 12.40
C PRO A 67 16.54 -34.94 11.09
N GLN A 68 16.66 -33.92 10.24
CA GLN A 68 15.98 -33.90 8.93
C GLN A 68 16.54 -34.94 7.97
N GLN A 69 17.85 -35.20 7.99
CA GLN A 69 18.44 -36.26 7.16
C GLN A 69 17.82 -37.62 7.53
N ILE A 70 17.72 -37.90 8.82
CA ILE A 70 17.10 -39.12 9.35
C ILE A 70 15.63 -39.24 8.92
N LYS A 71 14.87 -38.13 8.95
CA LYS A 71 13.45 -38.10 8.52
C LYS A 71 13.26 -38.42 7.04
N LEU A 72 14.26 -38.17 6.19
CA LEU A 72 14.19 -38.39 4.75
C LEU A 72 14.55 -39.82 4.33
N LEU A 73 15.32 -40.55 5.15
CA LEU A 73 15.78 -41.91 4.82
C LEU A 73 14.66 -42.88 4.41
N PRO A 74 13.49 -42.93 5.10
CA PRO A 74 12.40 -43.82 4.69
C PRO A 74 11.89 -43.51 3.29
N GLU A 75 11.74 -42.22 2.95
CA GLU A 75 11.23 -41.77 1.64
C GLU A 75 12.24 -42.01 0.53
N LEU A 76 13.52 -41.73 0.79
CA LEU A 76 14.63 -41.99 -0.14
C LEU A 76 14.74 -43.49 -0.46
N ARG A 77 14.60 -44.35 0.56
CA ARG A 77 14.60 -45.80 0.37
C ARG A 77 13.37 -46.29 -0.40
N ALA A 78 12.18 -45.76 -0.08
CA ALA A 78 10.94 -46.15 -0.76
C ALA A 78 10.92 -45.76 -2.25
N LYS A 79 11.73 -44.77 -2.66
CA LYS A 79 11.90 -44.35 -4.06
C LYS A 79 12.89 -45.21 -4.86
N GLU A 80 13.56 -46.17 -4.23
CA GLU A 80 14.54 -47.07 -4.87
C GLU A 80 15.67 -46.33 -5.61
N TYR A 81 16.10 -45.18 -5.08
CA TYR A 81 17.25 -44.45 -5.62
C TYR A 81 18.56 -45.21 -5.39
N ASP A 82 19.52 -45.01 -6.30
CA ASP A 82 20.86 -45.54 -6.10
C ASP A 82 21.54 -44.91 -4.86
N LEU A 83 22.52 -45.64 -4.31
CA LEU A 83 23.17 -45.23 -3.07
C LEU A 83 23.93 -43.90 -3.22
N GLU A 84 24.52 -43.65 -4.39
CA GLU A 84 25.29 -42.44 -4.67
C GLU A 84 24.39 -41.19 -4.65
N LEU A 85 23.21 -41.26 -5.24
CA LEU A 85 22.21 -40.19 -5.24
C LEU A 85 21.66 -39.94 -3.85
N VAL A 86 21.36 -41.00 -3.08
CA VAL A 86 20.93 -40.86 -1.68
C VAL A 86 22.00 -40.14 -0.86
N GLN A 87 23.27 -40.55 -1.01
CA GLN A 87 24.40 -39.89 -0.34
C GLN A 87 24.54 -38.43 -0.78
N LEU A 88 24.39 -38.15 -2.09
CA LEU A 88 24.45 -36.79 -2.62
C LEU A 88 23.35 -35.92 -2.02
N ILE A 89 22.09 -36.35 -2.04
CA ILE A 89 20.95 -35.59 -1.48
C ILE A 89 21.21 -35.26 0.00
N LEU A 90 21.74 -36.20 0.77
CA LEU A 90 21.98 -36.01 2.20
C LEU A 90 23.29 -35.28 2.53
N SER A 91 24.20 -35.09 1.56
CA SER A 91 25.56 -34.58 1.81
C SER A 91 25.63 -33.12 2.27
N LYS A 92 24.69 -32.25 1.84
CA LYS A 92 24.69 -30.81 2.16
C LYS A 92 23.32 -30.34 2.65
N GLU A 93 23.34 -29.33 3.53
CA GLU A 93 22.13 -28.71 4.07
C GLU A 93 21.17 -28.20 3.01
N ALA A 94 21.69 -27.51 1.99
CA ALA A 94 20.87 -27.02 0.89
C ALA A 94 20.16 -28.14 0.12
N TYR A 95 20.75 -29.32 0.06
CA TYR A 95 20.28 -30.43 -0.75
C TYR A 95 19.14 -31.17 -0.04
N TYR A 96 19.38 -31.67 1.17
CA TYR A 96 18.35 -32.43 1.89
C TYR A 96 17.15 -31.55 2.27
N ARG A 97 17.36 -30.26 2.55
CA ARG A 97 16.25 -29.33 2.81
C ARG A 97 15.43 -29.04 1.56
N ALA A 98 16.08 -28.89 0.40
CA ALA A 98 15.37 -28.75 -0.87
C ALA A 98 14.56 -30.02 -1.17
N PHE A 99 15.18 -31.20 -1.06
CA PHE A 99 14.51 -32.48 -1.30
C PHE A 99 13.28 -32.67 -0.41
N LYS A 100 13.38 -32.33 0.88
CA LYS A 100 12.23 -32.34 1.79
C LYS A 100 11.07 -31.51 1.26
N VAL A 101 11.33 -30.27 0.85
CA VAL A 101 10.28 -29.39 0.32
C VAL A 101 9.73 -29.91 -1.01
N LEU A 102 10.57 -30.52 -1.87
CA LEU A 102 10.10 -31.17 -3.10
C LEU A 102 9.15 -32.34 -2.81
N LEU A 103 9.37 -33.10 -1.74
CA LEU A 103 8.44 -34.13 -1.29
C LEU A 103 7.11 -33.53 -0.81
N GLU A 104 7.17 -32.48 0.01
CA GLU A 104 5.97 -31.76 0.50
C GLU A 104 5.14 -31.18 -0.66
N LEU A 105 5.81 -30.71 -1.72
CA LEU A 105 5.18 -30.20 -2.94
C LEU A 105 4.73 -31.32 -3.90
N GLY A 106 5.15 -32.57 -3.69
CA GLY A 106 4.82 -33.70 -4.55
C GLY A 106 5.53 -33.68 -5.92
N ILE A 107 6.69 -33.03 -6.03
CA ILE A 107 7.41 -32.79 -7.30
C ILE A 107 8.83 -33.37 -7.30
N ALA A 108 9.11 -34.31 -6.39
CA ALA A 108 10.42 -34.97 -6.26
C ALA A 108 10.67 -36.08 -7.30
N GLN A 109 9.75 -36.32 -8.24
CA GLN A 109 9.84 -37.43 -9.20
C GLN A 109 11.10 -37.33 -10.10
N ASP A 110 11.45 -36.12 -10.53
CA ASP A 110 12.57 -35.86 -11.43
C ASP A 110 13.88 -35.57 -10.66
N ALA A 111 13.92 -35.84 -9.36
CA ALA A 111 15.09 -35.58 -8.52
C ALA A 111 16.39 -36.23 -9.03
N PRO A 112 16.42 -37.49 -9.53
CA PRO A 112 17.66 -38.08 -10.04
C PRO A 112 18.35 -37.22 -11.10
N ASP A 113 17.60 -36.78 -12.11
CA ASP A 113 18.16 -35.96 -13.20
C ASP A 113 18.58 -34.58 -12.71
N LEU A 114 17.81 -33.98 -11.80
CA LEU A 114 18.06 -32.64 -11.29
C LEU A 114 19.29 -32.56 -10.37
N TYR A 115 19.53 -33.59 -9.56
CA TYR A 115 20.68 -33.65 -8.66
C TYR A 115 21.98 -34.03 -9.38
N ASN A 116 21.89 -34.67 -10.55
CA ASN A 116 23.04 -34.97 -11.39
C ASN A 116 23.57 -33.78 -12.20
N ASP A 117 22.83 -32.65 -12.26
CA ASP A 117 23.26 -31.43 -12.93
C ASP A 117 24.02 -30.48 -11.97
N PRO A 118 25.33 -30.24 -12.19
CA PRO A 118 26.13 -29.35 -11.34
C PRO A 118 25.57 -27.92 -11.24
N ASN A 119 24.99 -27.38 -12.32
CA ASN A 119 24.43 -26.04 -12.34
C ASN A 119 23.17 -25.96 -11.46
N LYS A 120 22.37 -27.02 -11.43
CA LYS A 120 21.18 -27.13 -10.56
C LYS A 120 21.57 -27.21 -9.10
N LEU A 121 22.64 -27.94 -8.77
CA LEU A 121 23.14 -28.03 -7.39
C LEU A 121 23.64 -26.69 -6.85
N GLU A 122 24.30 -25.87 -7.67
CA GLU A 122 24.72 -24.52 -7.28
C GLU A 122 23.52 -23.65 -6.92
N GLN A 123 22.44 -23.71 -7.70
CA GLN A 123 21.20 -22.98 -7.45
C GLN A 123 20.57 -23.34 -6.09
N LEU A 124 20.67 -24.59 -5.63
CA LEU A 124 20.12 -24.99 -4.33
C LEU A 124 20.76 -24.25 -3.16
N SER A 125 22.05 -23.91 -3.27
CA SER A 125 22.75 -23.13 -2.24
C SER A 125 22.16 -21.73 -2.11
N TYR A 126 21.87 -21.08 -3.25
CA TYR A 126 21.18 -19.80 -3.28
C TYR A 126 19.76 -19.92 -2.72
N ILE A 127 18.98 -20.89 -3.18
CA ILE A 127 17.60 -21.09 -2.72
C ILE A 127 17.53 -21.33 -1.20
N ASN A 128 18.44 -22.11 -0.64
CA ASN A 128 18.48 -22.37 0.80
C ASN A 128 18.81 -21.12 1.64
N SER A 129 19.50 -20.12 1.05
CA SER A 129 19.82 -18.86 1.72
C SER A 129 18.61 -17.92 1.87
N LEU A 130 17.53 -18.15 1.13
CA LEU A 130 16.32 -17.32 1.18
C LEU A 130 15.60 -17.50 2.52
N THR A 131 15.25 -16.40 3.19
CA THR A 131 14.60 -16.42 4.51
C THR A 131 13.10 -16.71 4.44
N GLU A 132 12.41 -16.23 3.40
CA GLU A 132 10.96 -16.35 3.23
C GLU A 132 10.60 -17.74 2.69
N SER A 133 9.70 -18.43 3.39
CA SER A 133 9.42 -19.85 3.11
C SER A 133 8.71 -20.07 1.78
N ASP A 134 7.75 -19.21 1.41
CA ASP A 134 6.96 -19.40 0.21
C ASP A 134 7.73 -18.98 -1.04
N CYS A 135 8.60 -17.98 -0.94
CA CYS A 135 9.58 -17.62 -1.95
C CYS A 135 10.52 -18.79 -2.22
N ARG A 136 11.04 -19.44 -1.16
CA ARG A 136 11.85 -20.65 -1.29
C ARG A 136 11.10 -21.77 -2.00
N LYS A 137 9.85 -22.04 -1.62
CA LYS A 137 9.00 -23.03 -2.30
C LYS A 137 8.80 -22.68 -3.78
N LEU A 138 8.51 -21.42 -4.10
CA LEU A 138 8.32 -20.97 -5.48
C LEU A 138 9.60 -21.19 -6.31
N CYS A 139 10.77 -20.82 -5.78
CA CYS A 139 12.05 -21.07 -6.44
C CYS A 139 12.29 -22.56 -6.65
N LEU A 140 11.92 -23.42 -5.70
CA LEU A 140 12.02 -24.89 -5.85
C LEU A 140 11.06 -25.45 -6.90
N ILE A 141 9.86 -24.89 -7.04
CA ILE A 141 8.92 -25.24 -8.13
C ILE A 141 9.57 -24.93 -9.49
N PHE A 142 10.14 -23.73 -9.64
CA PHE A 142 10.85 -23.36 -10.87
C PHE A 142 12.13 -24.16 -11.10
N TRP A 143 12.83 -24.52 -10.02
CA TRP A 143 14.02 -25.35 -10.07
C TRP A 143 13.68 -26.77 -10.54
N ALA A 144 12.60 -27.37 -10.06
CA ALA A 144 12.22 -28.74 -10.39
C ALA A 144 11.50 -28.86 -11.74
N LYS A 145 10.50 -28.01 -12.00
CA LYS A 145 9.67 -28.07 -13.21
C LYS A 145 10.22 -27.25 -14.38
N GLY A 146 11.16 -26.35 -14.12
CA GLY A 146 11.64 -25.36 -15.07
C GLY A 146 13.12 -25.51 -15.42
N LYS A 147 13.51 -24.80 -16.48
CA LYS A 147 14.90 -24.64 -16.92
C LYS A 147 15.32 -23.19 -16.75
N LEU A 148 15.35 -22.73 -15.50
CA LEU A 148 15.80 -21.37 -15.18
C LEU A 148 17.28 -21.38 -14.81
N SER A 149 17.96 -20.33 -15.23
CA SER A 149 19.28 -19.93 -14.75
C SER A 149 19.20 -19.34 -13.34
N LEU A 150 20.35 -19.21 -12.67
CA LEU A 150 20.43 -18.54 -11.36
C LEU A 150 19.95 -17.08 -11.45
N GLN A 151 20.30 -16.38 -12.54
CA GLN A 151 19.87 -15.00 -12.77
C GLN A 151 18.35 -14.89 -12.85
N GLU A 152 17.69 -15.78 -13.60
CA GLU A 152 16.22 -15.80 -13.70
C GLU A 152 15.55 -16.14 -12.36
N LEU A 153 16.18 -16.96 -11.51
CA LEU A 153 15.70 -17.19 -10.14
C LEU A 153 15.82 -15.93 -9.28
N MET A 154 16.92 -15.16 -9.40
CA MET A 154 17.09 -13.89 -8.70
C MET A 154 16.04 -12.86 -9.13
N GLU A 155 15.67 -12.81 -10.42
CA GLU A 155 14.58 -11.97 -10.92
C GLU A 155 13.22 -12.33 -10.27
N ILE A 156 12.94 -13.63 -10.10
CA ILE A 156 11.74 -14.09 -9.39
C ILE A 156 11.77 -13.61 -7.93
N VAL A 157 12.90 -13.75 -7.25
CA VAL A 157 13.05 -13.30 -5.85
C VAL A 157 12.81 -11.80 -5.74
N GLN A 158 13.38 -10.99 -6.64
CA GLN A 158 13.14 -9.55 -6.70
C GLN A 158 11.64 -9.22 -6.90
N ALA A 159 10.96 -9.94 -7.79
CA ALA A 159 9.52 -9.78 -7.98
C ALA A 159 8.74 -10.12 -6.70
N THR A 160 9.11 -11.18 -5.97
CA THR A 160 8.43 -11.51 -4.69
C THR A 160 8.71 -10.50 -3.57
N GLN A 161 9.85 -9.81 -3.61
CA GLN A 161 10.13 -8.71 -2.68
C GLN A 161 9.28 -7.48 -3.00
N GLN A 162 9.08 -7.19 -4.30
CA GLN A 162 8.21 -6.10 -4.74
C GLN A 162 6.72 -6.40 -4.47
N TYR A 163 6.30 -7.67 -4.57
CA TYR A 163 4.92 -8.11 -4.41
C TYR A 163 4.85 -9.25 -3.37
N PRO A 164 4.70 -8.96 -2.06
CA PRO A 164 4.80 -9.95 -0.99
C PRO A 164 3.80 -11.12 -1.08
N MET A 165 2.64 -10.90 -1.70
CA MET A 165 1.61 -11.95 -1.90
C MET A 165 1.87 -12.84 -3.12
N LEU A 166 2.88 -12.55 -3.93
CA LEU A 166 3.15 -13.25 -5.18
C LEU A 166 3.54 -14.70 -4.94
N ALA A 167 4.49 -14.94 -4.02
CA ALA A 167 5.03 -16.26 -3.78
C ALA A 167 3.95 -17.23 -3.30
N THR A 168 3.20 -16.82 -2.28
CA THR A 168 2.09 -17.58 -1.69
C THR A 168 1.03 -17.92 -2.74
N THR A 169 0.64 -16.93 -3.55
CA THR A 169 -0.34 -17.09 -4.63
C THR A 169 0.12 -18.12 -5.66
N LEU A 170 1.37 -18.01 -6.14
CA LEU A 170 1.85 -18.87 -7.22
C LEU A 170 2.11 -20.29 -6.74
N VAL A 171 2.58 -20.48 -5.51
CA VAL A 171 2.72 -21.80 -4.88
C VAL A 171 1.34 -22.46 -4.77
N ALA A 172 0.34 -21.75 -4.23
CA ALA A 172 -1.01 -22.29 -4.10
C ALA A 172 -1.65 -22.62 -5.47
N LEU A 173 -1.42 -21.77 -6.47
CA LEU A 173 -1.89 -22.02 -7.82
C LEU A 173 -1.29 -23.29 -8.44
N ASP A 174 0.02 -23.53 -8.29
CA ASP A 174 0.69 -24.76 -8.73
C ASP A 174 0.15 -25.99 -7.99
N GLN A 175 -0.06 -25.89 -6.68
CA GLN A 175 -0.58 -26.98 -5.85
C GLN A 175 -2.07 -27.31 -6.10
N SER A 176 -2.85 -26.36 -6.60
CA SER A 176 -4.29 -26.53 -6.85
C SER A 176 -4.64 -27.54 -7.97
N LYS A 177 -3.63 -28.16 -8.62
CA LYS A 177 -3.75 -29.13 -9.73
C LYS A 177 -4.52 -28.62 -10.96
N ARG A 178 -4.94 -27.35 -10.99
CA ARG A 178 -5.30 -26.67 -12.24
C ARG A 178 -4.00 -26.53 -13.01
N ILE A 179 -3.83 -27.32 -14.07
CA ILE A 179 -2.58 -27.44 -14.83
C ILE A 179 -2.16 -26.05 -15.34
N ILE A 180 -1.35 -25.33 -14.57
CA ILE A 180 -0.63 -24.15 -15.03
C ILE A 180 0.71 -24.68 -15.48
N SER A 181 1.02 -24.51 -16.76
CA SER A 181 2.34 -24.91 -17.25
C SER A 181 3.42 -24.06 -16.56
N ILE A 182 4.63 -24.59 -16.43
CA ILE A 182 5.75 -23.80 -15.87
C ILE A 182 6.01 -22.51 -16.67
N LYS A 183 5.69 -22.53 -17.98
CA LYS A 183 5.74 -21.35 -18.85
C LYS A 183 4.70 -20.31 -18.45
N ASP A 184 3.49 -20.73 -18.09
CA ASP A 184 2.43 -19.86 -17.62
C ASP A 184 2.75 -19.29 -16.23
N LEU A 185 3.28 -20.10 -15.30
CA LEU A 185 3.77 -19.61 -14.00
C LEU A 185 4.83 -18.53 -14.17
N ARG A 186 5.81 -18.76 -15.07
CA ARG A 186 6.82 -17.75 -15.41
C ARG A 186 6.19 -16.47 -15.97
N LYS A 187 5.24 -16.60 -16.90
CA LYS A 187 4.50 -15.46 -17.46
C LYS A 187 3.76 -14.67 -16.38
N HIS A 188 3.22 -15.34 -15.36
CA HIS A 188 2.56 -14.69 -14.24
C HIS A 188 3.53 -13.92 -13.36
N VAL A 189 4.68 -14.52 -12.99
CA VAL A 189 5.72 -13.80 -12.23
C VAL A 189 6.14 -12.51 -12.93
N LEU A 190 6.44 -12.60 -14.23
CA LEU A 190 6.99 -11.49 -15.02
C LEU A 190 5.95 -10.47 -15.48
N ASN A 191 4.67 -10.67 -15.16
CA ASN A 191 3.60 -9.74 -15.51
C ASN A 191 2.89 -9.23 -14.23
N PRO A 192 3.27 -8.04 -13.73
CA PRO A 192 2.68 -7.42 -12.55
C PRO A 192 1.15 -7.36 -12.54
N LEU A 193 0.55 -6.97 -13.66
CA LEU A 193 -0.91 -6.85 -13.76
C LEU A 193 -1.58 -8.21 -13.56
N ILE A 194 -1.10 -9.25 -14.24
CA ILE A 194 -1.73 -10.57 -14.20
C ILE A 194 -1.60 -11.20 -12.81
N HIS A 195 -0.41 -11.15 -12.20
CA HIS A 195 -0.27 -11.78 -10.89
C HIS A 195 -0.98 -10.98 -9.80
N MET A 196 -1.07 -9.66 -9.87
CA MET A 196 -1.81 -8.88 -8.88
C MET A 196 -3.30 -9.23 -8.92
N GLN A 197 -3.88 -9.36 -10.12
CA GLN A 197 -5.26 -9.84 -10.28
C GLN A 197 -5.45 -11.23 -9.66
N LYS A 198 -4.51 -12.16 -9.92
CA LYS A 198 -4.56 -13.51 -9.35
C LYS A 198 -4.36 -13.53 -7.84
N SER A 199 -3.47 -12.69 -7.32
CA SER A 199 -3.16 -12.61 -5.89
C SER A 199 -4.37 -12.10 -5.12
N ILE A 200 -5.03 -11.04 -5.61
CA ILE A 200 -6.26 -10.53 -5.02
C ILE A 200 -7.35 -11.61 -5.01
N LEU A 201 -7.53 -12.32 -6.13
CA LEU A 201 -8.53 -13.40 -6.19
C LEU A 201 -8.20 -14.57 -5.27
N HIS A 202 -6.92 -14.88 -5.04
CA HIS A 202 -6.51 -15.98 -4.19
C HIS A 202 -6.67 -15.64 -2.71
N HIS A 203 -6.16 -14.49 -2.28
CA HIS A 203 -6.14 -14.07 -0.88
C HIS A 203 -7.49 -13.58 -0.35
N PHE A 204 -8.38 -13.19 -1.26
CA PHE A 204 -9.72 -12.69 -0.92
C PHE A 204 -10.85 -13.51 -1.57
N ILE A 205 -10.59 -14.79 -1.90
CA ILE A 205 -11.57 -15.63 -2.61
C ILE A 205 -12.88 -15.75 -1.84
N ASP A 206 -12.80 -15.90 -0.52
CA ASP A 206 -13.96 -16.04 0.37
C ASP A 206 -14.82 -14.78 0.30
N GLU A 207 -14.20 -13.58 0.33
CA GLU A 207 -14.90 -12.32 0.21
C GLU A 207 -15.53 -12.15 -1.19
N PHE A 208 -14.85 -12.58 -2.26
CA PHE A 208 -15.42 -12.57 -3.61
C PHE A 208 -16.64 -13.48 -3.74
N GLU A 209 -16.61 -14.67 -3.14
CA GLU A 209 -17.68 -15.66 -3.23
C GLU A 209 -18.84 -15.35 -2.29
N GLN A 210 -18.55 -15.07 -1.01
CA GLN A 210 -19.55 -14.75 0.01
C GLN A 210 -20.31 -13.46 -0.30
N TYR A 211 -19.63 -12.43 -0.80
CA TYR A 211 -20.24 -11.13 -1.07
C TYR A 211 -20.65 -10.91 -2.53
N GLY A 212 -20.48 -11.92 -3.39
CA GLY A 212 -20.87 -11.85 -4.80
C GLY A 212 -20.13 -10.77 -5.59
N LEU A 213 -18.86 -10.53 -5.29
CA LEU A 213 -18.08 -9.46 -5.91
C LEU A 213 -17.72 -9.80 -7.36
N ASN A 214 -17.79 -8.81 -8.26
CA ASN A 214 -17.53 -9.03 -9.67
C ASN A 214 -16.03 -9.11 -9.99
N LYS A 215 -15.54 -10.34 -10.21
CA LYS A 215 -14.14 -10.65 -10.56
C LYS A 215 -13.65 -9.94 -11.83
N SER A 216 -14.53 -9.66 -12.80
CA SER A 216 -14.18 -8.99 -14.06
C SER A 216 -13.77 -7.52 -13.89
N VAL A 217 -14.01 -6.92 -12.72
CA VAL A 217 -13.57 -5.55 -12.44
C VAL A 217 -12.05 -5.45 -12.36
N LEU A 218 -11.39 -6.51 -11.89
CA LEU A 218 -9.93 -6.54 -11.71
C LEU A 218 -9.16 -6.34 -13.02
N THR A 219 -9.73 -6.73 -14.15
CA THR A 219 -9.09 -6.55 -15.47
C THR A 219 -9.16 -5.11 -16.00
N LYS A 220 -9.94 -4.25 -15.34
CA LYS A 220 -10.19 -2.85 -15.75
C LYS A 220 -9.39 -1.83 -14.93
N LEU A 221 -8.66 -2.29 -13.92
CA LEU A 221 -7.86 -1.49 -12.99
C LEU A 221 -6.39 -1.44 -13.46
N SER A 222 -5.71 -0.33 -13.20
CA SER A 222 -4.26 -0.21 -13.37
C SER A 222 -3.49 -1.04 -12.34
N LEU A 223 -2.18 -1.16 -12.51
CA LEU A 223 -1.32 -1.86 -11.56
C LEU A 223 -1.36 -1.19 -10.17
N GLU A 224 -1.29 0.13 -10.14
CA GLU A 224 -1.39 0.94 -8.93
C GLU A 224 -2.75 0.75 -8.25
N GLU A 225 -3.85 0.81 -9.02
CA GLU A 225 -5.19 0.60 -8.47
C GLU A 225 -5.38 -0.82 -7.91
N LEU A 226 -4.73 -1.83 -8.49
CA LEU A 226 -4.75 -3.20 -7.97
C LEU A 226 -3.96 -3.31 -6.66
N HIS A 227 -2.81 -2.63 -6.57
CA HIS A 227 -2.04 -2.56 -5.34
C HIS A 227 -2.84 -1.91 -4.20
N ASP A 228 -3.47 -0.79 -4.48
CA ASP A 228 -4.30 -0.06 -3.52
C ASP A 228 -5.55 -0.86 -3.14
N LEU A 229 -6.16 -1.56 -4.10
CA LEU A 229 -7.29 -2.46 -3.85
C LEU A 229 -6.89 -3.60 -2.90
N SER A 230 -5.76 -4.28 -3.15
CA SER A 230 -5.26 -5.36 -2.30
C SER A 230 -5.00 -4.89 -0.87
N SER A 231 -4.37 -3.72 -0.74
CA SER A 231 -4.09 -3.08 0.54
C SER A 231 -5.37 -2.68 1.26
N SER A 232 -6.35 -2.12 0.53
CA SER A 232 -7.66 -1.77 1.06
C SER A 232 -8.42 -2.99 1.58
N PHE A 233 -8.46 -4.10 0.82
CA PHE A 233 -9.09 -5.34 1.26
C PHE A 233 -8.43 -5.92 2.50
N SER A 234 -7.09 -5.85 2.58
CA SER A 234 -6.34 -6.25 3.77
C SER A 234 -6.78 -5.44 4.99
N VAL A 235 -6.91 -4.12 4.85
CA VAL A 235 -7.37 -3.22 5.93
C VAL A 235 -8.79 -3.52 6.36
N LEU A 236 -9.72 -3.75 5.42
CA LEU A 236 -11.10 -4.13 5.76
C LEU A 236 -11.15 -5.43 6.56
N LYS A 237 -10.37 -6.44 6.15
CA LYS A 237 -10.26 -7.72 6.85
C LYS A 237 -9.67 -7.56 8.25
N GLN A 238 -8.59 -6.79 8.37
CA GLN A 238 -7.94 -6.48 9.66
C GLN A 238 -8.81 -5.64 10.60
N ALA A 239 -9.73 -4.84 10.07
CA ALA A 239 -10.73 -4.09 10.83
C ALA A 239 -11.99 -4.90 11.18
N GLY A 240 -12.05 -6.18 10.78
CA GLY A 240 -13.19 -7.06 11.02
C GLY A 240 -14.47 -6.61 10.30
N ILE A 241 -14.34 -5.98 9.13
CA ILE A 241 -15.50 -5.59 8.30
C ILE A 241 -16.02 -6.83 7.57
N THR A 242 -17.30 -7.17 7.78
CA THR A 242 -17.94 -8.36 7.20
C THR A 242 -19.10 -8.01 6.26
N SER A 243 -19.17 -6.77 5.80
CA SER A 243 -20.28 -6.30 4.98
C SER A 243 -19.92 -6.29 3.49
N SER A 244 -20.79 -6.89 2.68
CA SER A 244 -20.65 -6.96 1.22
C SER A 244 -20.58 -5.57 0.58
N GLU A 245 -21.34 -4.62 1.12
CA GLU A 245 -21.43 -3.27 0.57
C GLU A 245 -20.06 -2.58 0.58
N GLU A 246 -19.35 -2.61 1.70
CA GLU A 246 -18.03 -2.00 1.89
C GLU A 246 -17.02 -2.53 0.86
N TYR A 247 -16.89 -3.85 0.74
CA TYR A 247 -16.01 -4.45 -0.27
C TYR A 247 -16.40 -4.06 -1.70
N SER A 248 -17.72 -4.00 -2.00
CA SER A 248 -18.21 -3.60 -3.32
C SER A 248 -17.88 -2.14 -3.66
N TRP A 249 -17.86 -1.24 -2.67
CA TRP A 249 -17.54 0.17 -2.86
C TRP A 249 -16.08 0.38 -3.24
N VAL A 250 -15.14 -0.33 -2.60
CA VAL A 250 -13.71 -0.25 -2.94
C VAL A 250 -13.45 -0.72 -4.37
N LEU A 251 -14.25 -1.65 -4.90
CA LEU A 251 -14.14 -2.14 -6.28
C LEU A 251 -14.64 -1.15 -7.34
N LYS A 252 -15.39 -0.10 -6.98
CA LYS A 252 -15.95 0.81 -7.99
C LYS A 252 -14.85 1.56 -8.74
N LYS A 253 -14.98 1.65 -10.06
CA LYS A 253 -14.05 2.39 -10.95
C LYS A 253 -14.37 3.89 -11.03
N ASN A 254 -15.10 4.43 -10.07
CA ASN A 254 -15.47 5.84 -10.02
C ASN A 254 -14.69 6.55 -8.90
N ASN A 255 -14.87 7.87 -8.81
CA ASN A 255 -14.24 8.73 -7.80
C ASN A 255 -14.42 8.20 -6.35
N GLN A 256 -15.57 7.61 -6.06
CA GLN A 256 -15.90 7.04 -4.75
C GLN A 256 -15.02 5.83 -4.41
N GLY A 257 -14.88 4.87 -5.34
CA GLY A 257 -13.99 3.73 -5.14
C GLY A 257 -12.52 4.14 -5.11
N GLN A 258 -12.12 5.11 -5.94
CA GLN A 258 -10.76 5.66 -5.93
C GLN A 258 -10.41 6.30 -4.58
N ILE A 259 -11.30 7.13 -4.00
CA ILE A 259 -11.09 7.72 -2.67
C ILE A 259 -10.83 6.65 -1.61
N LEU A 260 -11.61 5.57 -1.63
CA LEU A 260 -11.43 4.48 -0.66
C LEU A 260 -10.08 3.79 -0.86
N ARG A 261 -9.69 3.54 -2.12
CA ARG A 261 -8.39 2.95 -2.46
C ARG A 261 -7.21 3.83 -2.03
N ILE A 262 -7.36 5.16 -2.06
CA ILE A 262 -6.34 6.10 -1.55
C ILE A 262 -6.21 6.03 -0.02
N PHE A 263 -7.32 6.11 0.71
CA PHE A 263 -7.27 6.34 2.16
C PHE A 263 -7.31 5.09 3.03
N LEU A 264 -7.92 3.98 2.58
CA LEU A 264 -7.98 2.75 3.38
C LEU A 264 -6.58 2.19 3.69
N PRO A 265 -5.63 2.09 2.73
CA PRO A 265 -4.32 1.50 2.99
C PRO A 265 -3.56 2.14 4.16
N GLU A 266 -3.67 3.46 4.34
CA GLU A 266 -3.02 4.20 5.41
C GLU A 266 -3.50 3.78 6.82
N LEU A 267 -4.74 3.29 6.92
CA LEU A 267 -5.32 2.87 8.20
C LEU A 267 -4.74 1.54 8.71
N SER A 268 -3.92 0.85 7.90
CA SER A 268 -3.17 -0.33 8.33
C SER A 268 -2.26 -0.05 9.54
N GLN A 269 -1.72 1.16 9.63
CA GLN A 269 -0.80 1.59 10.69
C GLN A 269 -1.48 1.78 12.05
N ILE A 270 -2.80 1.85 12.09
CA ILE A 270 -3.56 1.99 13.33
C ILE A 270 -3.64 0.61 14.01
N ALA A 271 -2.90 0.41 15.10
CA ALA A 271 -2.79 -0.88 15.77
C ALA A 271 -4.11 -1.35 16.42
N ASP A 272 -4.87 -0.41 16.99
CA ASP A 272 -6.14 -0.70 17.66
C ASP A 272 -7.26 -0.97 16.63
N ILE A 273 -7.89 -2.14 16.75
CA ILE A 273 -8.90 -2.63 15.79
C ILE A 273 -10.15 -1.74 15.80
N GLU A 274 -10.62 -1.31 16.97
CA GLU A 274 -11.84 -0.51 17.10
C GLU A 274 -11.62 0.94 16.62
N GLN A 275 -10.44 1.50 16.87
CA GLN A 275 -10.03 2.79 16.31
C GLN A 275 -9.95 2.71 14.78
N ARG A 276 -9.29 1.67 14.24
CA ARG A 276 -9.21 1.43 12.79
C ARG A 276 -10.61 1.32 12.18
N LYS A 277 -11.49 0.52 12.78
CA LYS A 277 -12.88 0.34 12.36
C LYS A 277 -13.67 1.65 12.38
N THR A 278 -13.47 2.48 13.39
CA THR A 278 -14.08 3.82 13.50
C THR A 278 -13.65 4.72 12.34
N LEU A 279 -12.35 4.76 12.02
CA LEU A 279 -11.82 5.54 10.89
C LEU A 279 -12.33 5.04 9.54
N VAL A 280 -12.40 3.72 9.35
CA VAL A 280 -13.01 3.09 8.18
C VAL A 280 -14.47 3.56 8.02
N ASN A 281 -15.27 3.49 9.09
CA ASN A 281 -16.67 3.93 9.07
C ASN A 281 -16.82 5.42 8.73
N ILE A 282 -15.92 6.27 9.21
CA ILE A 282 -15.89 7.70 8.88
C ILE A 282 -15.62 7.91 7.38
N LEU A 283 -14.68 7.16 6.78
CA LEU A 283 -14.45 7.21 5.34
C LEU A 283 -15.69 6.82 4.55
N TYR A 284 -16.32 5.70 4.90
CA TYR A 284 -17.55 5.24 4.23
C TYR A 284 -18.70 6.25 4.35
N LYS A 285 -18.91 6.84 5.55
CA LYS A 285 -19.90 7.91 5.73
C LYS A 285 -19.63 9.09 4.77
N GLY A 286 -18.37 9.46 4.56
CA GLY A 286 -18.00 10.52 3.62
C GLY A 286 -18.28 10.16 2.16
N VAL A 287 -17.95 8.94 1.74
CA VAL A 287 -18.14 8.47 0.37
C VAL A 287 -19.63 8.28 0.02
N GLN A 288 -20.42 7.76 0.97
CA GLN A 288 -21.83 7.44 0.79
C GLN A 288 -22.75 8.65 0.98
N LYS A 289 -22.49 9.47 2.01
CA LYS A 289 -23.40 10.54 2.48
C LYS A 289 -22.79 11.94 2.40
N GLY A 290 -21.57 12.06 1.89
CA GLY A 290 -20.88 13.34 1.68
C GLY A 290 -20.15 13.91 2.90
N VAL A 291 -19.39 14.99 2.65
CA VAL A 291 -18.49 15.66 3.61
C VAL A 291 -19.21 16.10 4.89
N VAL A 292 -20.42 16.64 4.77
CA VAL A 292 -21.20 17.11 5.94
C VAL A 292 -21.52 15.97 6.90
N SER A 293 -21.92 14.81 6.37
CA SER A 293 -22.25 13.63 7.17
C SER A 293 -21.00 13.04 7.83
N GLN A 294 -19.87 13.08 7.14
CA GLN A 294 -18.56 12.70 7.70
C GLN A 294 -18.15 13.64 8.84
N GLY A 295 -18.28 14.94 8.66
CA GLY A 295 -17.96 15.95 9.69
C GLY A 295 -18.83 15.78 10.95
N LYS A 296 -20.11 15.45 10.80
CA LYS A 296 -20.96 15.12 11.96
C LYS A 296 -20.46 13.88 12.71
N ALA A 297 -20.07 12.83 12.00
CA ALA A 297 -19.51 11.62 12.61
C ALA A 297 -18.16 11.86 13.29
N LEU A 298 -17.34 12.76 12.75
CA LEU A 298 -16.08 13.19 13.38
C LEU A 298 -16.32 13.81 14.77
N LEU A 299 -17.37 14.62 14.91
CA LEU A 299 -17.72 15.27 16.18
C LEU A 299 -18.24 14.29 17.25
N GLU A 300 -18.63 13.06 16.86
CA GLU A 300 -19.06 12.00 17.78
C GLU A 300 -17.87 11.29 18.45
N ILE A 301 -16.63 11.50 17.97
CA ILE A 301 -15.43 10.88 18.54
C ILE A 301 -15.04 11.58 19.84
N THR A 302 -15.03 10.84 20.94
CA THR A 302 -14.68 11.36 22.28
C THR A 302 -13.18 11.25 22.59
N ASP A 303 -12.48 10.26 22.03
CA ASP A 303 -11.04 10.11 22.18
C ASP A 303 -10.29 11.21 21.42
N LYS A 304 -9.46 11.98 22.13
CA LYS A 304 -8.75 13.14 21.57
C LYS A 304 -7.70 12.76 20.53
N ASN A 305 -7.03 11.63 20.69
CA ASN A 305 -5.98 11.18 19.77
C ASN A 305 -6.64 10.69 18.47
N LEU A 306 -7.68 9.86 18.60
CA LEU A 306 -8.46 9.38 17.47
C LEU A 306 -9.13 10.54 16.74
N TYR A 307 -9.68 11.52 17.46
CA TYR A 307 -10.26 12.72 16.87
C TYR A 307 -9.24 13.48 16.03
N SER A 308 -8.00 13.64 16.52
CA SER A 308 -6.94 14.32 15.77
C SER A 308 -6.60 13.60 14.47
N ILE A 309 -6.45 12.26 14.52
CA ILE A 309 -6.20 11.43 13.34
C ILE A 309 -7.37 11.52 12.35
N ALA A 310 -8.60 11.39 12.85
CA ALA A 310 -9.81 11.48 12.05
C ALA A 310 -10.01 12.87 11.42
N LEU A 311 -9.62 13.94 12.12
CA LEU A 311 -9.66 15.31 11.60
C LEU A 311 -8.68 15.49 10.44
N GLN A 312 -7.45 14.96 10.56
CA GLN A 312 -6.48 15.01 9.45
C GLN A 312 -6.97 14.20 8.25
N LEU A 313 -7.53 13.02 8.49
CA LEU A 313 -8.15 12.20 7.45
C LEU A 313 -9.31 12.95 6.76
N HIS A 314 -10.18 13.59 7.53
CA HIS A 314 -11.31 14.37 7.02
C HIS A 314 -10.85 15.56 6.17
N LYS A 315 -9.83 16.30 6.61
CA LYS A 315 -9.26 17.42 5.83
C LYS A 315 -8.72 16.94 4.48
N ARG A 316 -7.96 15.84 4.47
CA ARG A 316 -7.42 15.25 3.23
C ARG A 316 -8.53 14.74 2.32
N PHE A 317 -9.55 14.09 2.90
CA PHE A 317 -10.73 13.65 2.18
C PHE A 317 -11.44 14.79 1.43
N ILE A 318 -11.61 15.95 2.07
CA ILE A 318 -12.22 17.14 1.45
C ILE A 318 -11.39 17.58 0.24
N CYS A 319 -10.08 17.71 0.40
CA CYS A 319 -9.20 18.16 -0.68
C CYS A 319 -9.22 17.18 -1.86
N VAL A 320 -9.11 15.87 -1.61
CA VAL A 320 -9.19 14.85 -2.67
C VAL A 320 -10.52 14.89 -3.39
N LYS A 321 -11.63 14.98 -2.65
CA LYS A 321 -12.96 15.10 -3.26
C LYS A 321 -13.05 16.36 -4.14
N GLN A 322 -12.52 17.48 -3.68
CA GLN A 322 -12.48 18.73 -4.44
C GLN A 322 -11.67 18.58 -5.74
N MET A 323 -10.51 17.92 -5.69
CA MET A 323 -9.70 17.66 -6.88
C MET A 323 -10.44 16.77 -7.89
N GLN A 324 -11.12 15.73 -7.40
CA GLN A 324 -11.93 14.85 -8.23
C GLN A 324 -13.15 15.55 -8.85
N ASP A 325 -13.87 16.37 -8.08
CA ASP A 325 -15.04 17.11 -8.55
C ASP A 325 -14.64 18.13 -9.64
N LEU A 326 -13.44 18.71 -9.53
CA LEU A 326 -12.85 19.60 -10.54
C LEU A 326 -12.13 18.87 -11.70
N ARG A 327 -12.12 17.53 -11.69
CA ARG A 327 -11.54 16.66 -12.72
C ARG A 327 -10.02 16.81 -12.91
N PHE A 328 -9.29 16.98 -11.81
CA PHE A 328 -7.83 16.94 -11.84
C PHE A 328 -7.29 15.53 -12.09
N THR A 329 -6.01 15.46 -12.50
CA THR A 329 -5.32 14.18 -12.75
C THR A 329 -4.97 13.46 -11.44
N ASN A 330 -4.58 12.20 -11.56
CA ASN A 330 -4.25 11.36 -10.40
C ASN A 330 -3.04 11.89 -9.63
N GLU A 331 -2.08 12.54 -10.29
CA GLU A 331 -0.89 13.10 -9.66
C GLU A 331 -1.26 14.26 -8.70
N VAL A 332 -2.19 15.12 -9.13
CA VAL A 332 -2.68 16.23 -8.29
C VAL A 332 -3.51 15.69 -7.12
N ILE A 333 -4.34 14.67 -7.38
CA ILE A 333 -5.11 13.98 -6.35
C ILE A 333 -4.18 13.33 -5.32
N ALA A 334 -3.11 12.68 -5.77
CA ALA A 334 -2.12 12.04 -4.91
C ALA A 334 -1.47 13.06 -3.97
N LEU A 335 -1.00 14.21 -4.48
CA LEU A 335 -0.42 15.27 -3.65
C LEU A 335 -1.40 15.78 -2.58
N ALA A 336 -2.67 15.95 -2.94
CA ALA A 336 -3.70 16.36 -1.97
C ALA A 336 -3.93 15.32 -0.86
N SER A 337 -3.69 14.04 -1.15
CA SER A 337 -3.92 12.92 -0.23
C SER A 337 -2.78 12.66 0.76
N GLU A 338 -1.55 13.12 0.49
CA GLU A 338 -0.36 12.77 1.29
C GLU A 338 -0.46 13.18 2.77
N ALA A 339 -0.37 12.23 3.70
CA ALA A 339 -0.49 12.51 5.14
C ALA A 339 0.64 13.39 5.69
N GLU A 340 1.90 13.03 5.40
CA GLU A 340 3.07 13.50 6.15
C GLU A 340 3.98 14.46 5.37
N SER A 341 3.72 14.67 4.08
CA SER A 341 4.59 15.53 3.27
C SER A 341 4.28 17.02 3.49
N LEU A 342 5.34 17.83 3.59
CA LEU A 342 5.24 19.28 3.67
C LEU A 342 4.56 19.86 2.42
N ASN A 343 4.84 19.31 1.25
CA ASN A 343 4.26 19.74 -0.02
C ASN A 343 2.75 19.47 -0.08
N GLY A 344 2.31 18.29 0.35
CA GLY A 344 0.89 17.94 0.46
C GLY A 344 0.18 18.85 1.48
N LEU A 345 0.80 19.13 2.62
CA LEU A 345 0.27 20.08 3.61
C LEU A 345 0.09 21.48 3.01
N ARG A 346 1.12 22.02 2.35
CA ARG A 346 1.09 23.34 1.69
C ARG A 346 0.00 23.38 0.62
N PHE A 347 -0.08 22.36 -0.21
CA PHE A 347 -1.09 22.27 -1.27
C PHE A 347 -2.52 22.26 -0.70
N ARG A 348 -2.76 21.49 0.36
CA ARG A 348 -4.06 21.49 1.05
C ARG A 348 -4.41 22.85 1.64
N ASN A 349 -3.45 23.59 2.20
CA ASN A 349 -3.73 24.92 2.73
C ASN A 349 -4.16 25.90 1.64
N VAL A 350 -3.51 25.84 0.46
CA VAL A 350 -3.96 26.60 -0.71
C VAL A 350 -5.41 26.22 -1.04
N ILE A 351 -5.73 24.93 -1.11
CA ILE A 351 -7.11 24.48 -1.38
C ILE A 351 -8.10 25.07 -0.37
N PHE A 352 -7.82 24.96 0.93
CA PHE A 352 -8.72 25.49 1.96
C PHE A 352 -8.91 27.00 1.89
N GLN A 353 -7.83 27.77 1.70
CA GLN A 353 -7.90 29.23 1.58
C GLN A 353 -8.71 29.66 0.37
N VAL A 354 -8.46 29.03 -0.78
CA VAL A 354 -9.17 29.33 -2.03
C VAL A 354 -10.66 29.00 -1.91
N GLU A 355 -11.03 27.82 -1.37
CA GLU A 355 -12.43 27.46 -1.16
C GLU A 355 -13.13 28.42 -0.19
N GLU A 356 -12.47 28.80 0.91
CA GLU A 356 -13.02 29.74 1.91
C GLU A 356 -13.29 31.11 1.27
N GLN A 357 -12.32 31.67 0.56
CA GLN A 357 -12.47 32.99 -0.05
C GLN A 357 -13.48 32.98 -1.21
N CYS A 358 -13.48 31.95 -2.07
CA CYS A 358 -14.45 31.82 -3.15
C CYS A 358 -15.88 31.70 -2.62
N LYS A 359 -16.09 30.92 -1.55
CA LYS A 359 -17.38 30.84 -0.86
C LYS A 359 -17.79 32.20 -0.27
N GLY A 360 -16.86 32.90 0.36
CA GLY A 360 -17.11 34.25 0.89
C GLY A 360 -17.52 35.26 -0.19
N VAL A 361 -16.87 35.23 -1.37
CA VAL A 361 -17.26 36.05 -2.52
C VAL A 361 -18.67 35.69 -2.99
N HIS A 362 -18.95 34.40 -3.16
CA HIS A 362 -20.27 33.92 -3.57
C HIS A 362 -21.38 34.39 -2.62
N GLU A 363 -21.18 34.27 -1.31
CA GLU A 363 -22.15 34.71 -0.30
C GLU A 363 -22.38 36.23 -0.32
N ARG A 364 -21.32 37.02 -0.48
CA ARG A 364 -21.42 38.49 -0.60
C ARG A 364 -22.20 38.90 -1.84
N LEU A 365 -21.88 38.31 -3.00
CA LEU A 365 -22.57 38.60 -4.25
C LEU A 365 -24.06 38.21 -4.17
N ARG A 366 -24.38 37.06 -3.56
CA ARG A 366 -25.77 36.61 -3.39
C ARG A 366 -26.61 37.55 -2.51
N LYS A 367 -26.01 38.19 -1.51
CA LYS A 367 -26.68 39.16 -0.62
C LYS A 367 -26.88 40.54 -1.27
N SER A 368 -26.18 40.84 -2.37
CA SER A 368 -26.31 42.10 -3.09
C SER A 368 -27.58 42.09 -3.96
N SER A 369 -28.57 42.92 -3.63
CA SER A 369 -29.84 43.01 -4.38
C SER A 369 -29.69 43.68 -5.75
N THR A 370 -28.59 44.38 -6.01
CA THR A 370 -28.34 45.18 -7.23
C THR A 370 -27.56 44.43 -8.31
N ASP A 371 -27.10 43.21 -8.05
CA ASP A 371 -26.04 42.56 -8.85
C ASP A 371 -26.34 41.10 -9.27
N ARG A 372 -27.60 40.80 -9.63
CA ARG A 372 -28.00 39.43 -10.06
C ARG A 372 -27.14 38.89 -11.22
N ASP A 373 -26.79 39.75 -12.18
CA ASP A 373 -25.93 39.36 -13.31
C ASP A 373 -24.51 38.98 -12.86
N LYS A 374 -23.97 39.63 -11.81
CA LYS A 374 -22.63 39.31 -11.28
C LYS A 374 -22.60 37.94 -10.60
N VAL A 375 -23.67 37.54 -9.91
CA VAL A 375 -23.77 36.20 -9.32
C VAL A 375 -23.64 35.14 -10.40
N SER A 376 -24.36 35.30 -11.51
CA SER A 376 -24.30 34.34 -12.64
C SER A 376 -22.93 34.31 -13.32
N ARG A 377 -22.27 35.47 -13.46
CA ARG A 377 -20.92 35.56 -14.03
C ARG A 377 -19.87 34.94 -13.09
N TRP A 378 -19.98 35.21 -11.80
CA TRP A 378 -19.12 34.62 -10.78
C TRP A 378 -19.25 33.09 -10.75
N GLN A 379 -20.48 32.56 -10.73
CA GLN A 379 -20.71 31.10 -10.76
C GLN A 379 -20.07 30.40 -11.96
N ARG A 380 -19.94 31.10 -13.11
CA ARG A 380 -19.25 30.55 -14.29
C ARG A 380 -17.73 30.67 -14.19
N ALA A 381 -17.22 31.70 -13.51
CA ALA A 381 -15.79 31.99 -13.42
C ALA A 381 -15.12 31.35 -12.20
N ASP A 382 -15.87 31.03 -11.15
CA ASP A 382 -15.30 30.52 -9.90
C ASP A 382 -14.63 29.15 -10.06
N GLU A 383 -15.18 28.28 -10.91
CA GLU A 383 -14.62 26.94 -11.15
C GLU A 383 -13.28 27.06 -11.89
N ASP A 384 -13.24 27.89 -12.93
CA ASP A 384 -12.03 28.13 -13.72
C ASP A 384 -10.94 28.81 -12.88
N TYR A 385 -11.31 29.73 -12.00
CA TYR A 385 -10.38 30.40 -11.10
C TYR A 385 -9.80 29.42 -10.07
N ARG A 386 -10.64 28.61 -9.42
CA ARG A 386 -10.20 27.55 -8.50
C ARG A 386 -9.28 26.57 -9.22
N ARG A 387 -9.66 26.10 -10.41
CA ARG A 387 -8.84 25.20 -11.21
C ARG A 387 -7.48 25.83 -11.54
N ALA A 388 -7.46 27.10 -11.93
CA ALA A 388 -6.22 27.81 -12.22
C ALA A 388 -5.30 27.91 -11.00
N LEU A 389 -5.82 28.33 -9.83
CA LEU A 389 -5.02 28.44 -8.61
C LEU A 389 -4.49 27.09 -8.13
N TYR A 390 -5.28 26.02 -8.22
CA TYR A 390 -4.80 24.68 -7.85
C TYR A 390 -3.73 24.16 -8.81
N SER A 391 -3.88 24.37 -10.12
CA SER A 391 -2.84 24.02 -11.10
C SER A 391 -1.55 24.79 -10.83
N ILE A 392 -1.64 26.10 -10.60
CA ILE A 392 -0.48 26.95 -10.30
C ILE A 392 0.22 26.49 -9.02
N ALA A 393 -0.55 26.17 -7.97
CA ALA A 393 0.01 25.69 -6.72
C ALA A 393 0.67 24.32 -6.87
N PHE A 394 0.05 23.38 -7.59
CA PHE A 394 0.65 22.09 -7.89
C PHE A 394 1.97 22.23 -8.65
N GLU A 395 1.98 23.01 -9.73
CA GLU A 395 3.17 23.26 -10.53
C GLU A 395 4.26 23.93 -9.71
N GLY A 396 3.92 24.99 -8.96
CA GLY A 396 4.89 25.74 -8.18
C GLY A 396 5.48 24.96 -7.00
N ILE A 397 4.71 24.04 -6.40
CA ILE A 397 5.18 23.18 -5.30
C ILE A 397 6.04 22.03 -5.84
N THR A 398 5.72 21.48 -7.01
CA THR A 398 6.40 20.28 -7.56
C THR A 398 7.54 20.61 -8.53
N GLN A 399 7.55 21.81 -9.12
CA GLN A 399 8.52 22.24 -10.14
C GLN A 399 9.12 23.62 -9.77
N PRO A 400 10.28 23.62 -9.07
CA PRO A 400 10.98 24.86 -8.72
C PRO A 400 11.35 25.69 -9.97
N GLY A 401 11.21 27.01 -9.88
CA GLY A 401 11.53 27.95 -10.96
C GLY A 401 10.38 28.27 -11.92
N THR A 402 9.19 27.75 -11.67
CA THR A 402 7.97 28.15 -12.40
C THR A 402 7.61 29.62 -12.13
N ASP A 403 7.34 30.41 -13.17
CA ASP A 403 6.80 31.77 -13.02
C ASP A 403 5.35 31.74 -12.55
N ILE A 404 5.19 31.59 -11.23
CA ILE A 404 3.91 31.56 -10.53
C ILE A 404 3.26 32.95 -10.52
N THR A 405 4.06 34.01 -10.36
CA THR A 405 3.58 35.39 -10.22
C THR A 405 2.75 35.83 -11.43
N SER A 406 3.27 35.60 -12.65
CA SER A 406 2.56 35.97 -13.88
C SER A 406 1.27 35.18 -14.06
N LYS A 407 1.30 33.87 -13.77
CA LYS A 407 0.13 32.99 -13.88
C LYS A 407 -0.98 33.37 -12.89
N ILE A 408 -0.64 33.69 -11.64
CA ILE A 408 -1.60 34.16 -10.64
C ILE A 408 -2.28 35.45 -11.09
N LYS A 409 -1.50 36.46 -11.52
CA LYS A 409 -2.06 37.73 -12.02
C LYS A 409 -3.00 37.55 -13.22
N GLN A 410 -2.71 36.58 -14.08
CA GLN A 410 -3.57 36.26 -15.22
C GLN A 410 -4.90 35.62 -14.78
N ALA A 411 -4.87 34.71 -13.80
CA ALA A 411 -6.07 34.11 -13.22
C ALA A 411 -6.92 35.16 -12.47
N GLU A 412 -6.26 35.99 -11.66
CA GLU A 412 -6.84 37.08 -10.90
C GLU A 412 -7.62 38.07 -11.78
N LYS A 413 -7.00 38.56 -12.86
CA LYS A 413 -7.61 39.56 -13.74
C LYS A 413 -9.01 39.14 -14.24
N LYS A 414 -9.17 37.86 -14.59
CA LYS A 414 -10.43 37.32 -15.10
C LYS A 414 -11.57 37.40 -14.08
N VAL A 415 -11.27 37.24 -12.80
CA VAL A 415 -12.28 37.28 -11.73
C VAL A 415 -12.49 38.70 -11.19
N LEU A 416 -11.45 39.53 -11.16
CA LEU A 416 -11.56 40.93 -10.77
C LEU A 416 -12.48 41.72 -11.70
N ASP A 417 -12.47 41.46 -13.01
CA ASP A 417 -13.39 42.09 -13.98
C ASP A 417 -14.88 41.81 -13.70
N ILE A 418 -15.18 40.84 -12.82
CA ILE A 418 -16.54 40.49 -12.39
C ILE A 418 -16.88 41.15 -11.06
N VAL A 419 -15.97 41.09 -10.08
CA VAL A 419 -16.23 41.57 -8.71
C VAL A 419 -15.94 43.05 -8.52
N ASP A 420 -14.99 43.61 -9.29
CA ASP A 420 -14.59 45.02 -9.32
C ASP A 420 -14.85 45.62 -10.72
N PRO A 421 -16.12 45.73 -11.17
CA PRO A 421 -16.41 46.31 -12.47
C PRO A 421 -16.00 47.78 -12.53
N GLU A 422 -15.63 48.26 -13.72
CA GLU A 422 -15.21 49.64 -13.91
C GLU A 422 -16.28 50.65 -13.44
N MET A 423 -15.85 51.65 -12.66
CA MET A 423 -16.72 52.72 -12.19
C MET A 423 -17.20 53.59 -13.36
N LYS A 424 -18.45 53.44 -13.78
CA LYS A 424 -19.03 54.20 -14.91
C LYS A 424 -19.34 55.66 -14.57
N SER A 425 -19.60 55.99 -13.31
CA SER A 425 -19.98 57.35 -12.88
C SER A 425 -18.75 58.22 -12.62
N TRP A 426 -18.67 59.36 -13.31
CA TRP A 426 -17.60 60.36 -13.15
C TRP A 426 -17.57 60.96 -11.73
N LEU A 427 -18.74 61.21 -11.13
CA LEU A 427 -18.86 61.70 -9.76
C LEU A 427 -18.31 60.69 -8.75
N HIS A 428 -18.60 59.40 -8.93
CA HIS A 428 -18.04 58.35 -8.07
C HIS A 428 -16.52 58.26 -8.21
N LYS A 429 -15.99 58.37 -9.44
CA LYS A 429 -14.53 58.41 -9.67
C LYS A 429 -13.87 59.58 -8.92
N ILE A 430 -14.46 60.78 -8.97
CA ILE A 430 -13.92 61.96 -8.25
C ILE A 430 -13.99 61.76 -6.72
N LEU A 431 -15.11 61.26 -6.19
CA LEU A 431 -15.26 61.01 -4.75
C LEU A 431 -14.23 59.99 -4.24
N VAL A 432 -13.98 58.93 -5.01
CA VAL A 432 -12.95 57.94 -4.69
C VAL A 432 -11.55 58.57 -4.68
N ILE A 433 -11.23 59.45 -5.63
CA ILE A 433 -9.95 60.17 -5.65
C ILE A 433 -9.80 61.03 -4.39
N ILE A 434 -10.81 61.84 -4.07
CA ILE A 434 -10.80 62.72 -2.89
C ILE A 434 -10.65 61.89 -1.61
N ALA A 435 -11.43 60.81 -1.46
CA ALA A 435 -11.39 59.97 -0.27
C ALA A 435 -10.01 59.30 -0.07
N ASN A 436 -9.37 58.87 -1.16
CA ASN A 436 -8.00 58.33 -1.10
C ASN A 436 -6.97 59.40 -0.74
N ILE A 437 -7.06 60.62 -1.31
CA ILE A 437 -6.19 61.75 -0.94
C ILE A 437 -6.33 62.05 0.56
N VAL A 438 -7.57 62.17 1.05
CA VAL A 438 -7.85 62.46 2.45
C VAL A 438 -7.24 61.41 3.37
N ILE A 439 -7.41 60.10 3.10
CA ILE A 439 -6.82 59.04 3.91
C ILE A 439 -5.29 59.10 3.89
N THR A 440 -4.69 59.23 2.71
CA THR A 440 -3.22 59.27 2.58
C THR A 440 -2.63 60.47 3.31
N THR A 441 -3.25 61.64 3.20
CA THR A 441 -2.80 62.85 3.92
C THR A 441 -3.00 62.72 5.43
N LEU A 442 -4.16 62.24 5.90
CA LEU A 442 -4.44 62.13 7.34
C LEU A 442 -3.59 61.06 8.04
N THR A 443 -3.22 59.99 7.35
CA THR A 443 -2.41 58.90 7.88
C THR A 443 -0.92 59.01 7.54
N LEU A 444 -0.53 60.09 6.85
CA LEU A 444 0.83 60.29 6.33
C LEU A 444 1.34 59.08 5.51
N GLY A 445 0.43 58.41 4.78
CA GLY A 445 0.73 57.23 3.98
C GLY A 445 0.91 55.92 4.77
N VAL A 446 1.01 55.93 6.10
CA VAL A 446 1.27 54.72 6.91
C VAL A 446 0.17 53.68 6.72
N ALA A 447 -1.10 54.10 6.69
CA ALA A 447 -2.21 53.18 6.48
C ALA A 447 -2.20 52.57 5.06
N ASN A 448 -1.79 53.35 4.05
CA ASN A 448 -1.66 52.86 2.68
C ASN A 448 -0.52 51.84 2.55
N ASP A 449 0.62 52.08 3.18
CA ASP A 449 1.76 51.15 3.18
C ASP A 449 1.40 49.82 3.87
N ILE A 450 0.71 49.88 5.01
CA ILE A 450 0.21 48.68 5.70
C ILE A 450 -0.78 47.92 4.79
N LYS A 451 -1.66 48.64 4.10
CA LYS A 451 -2.63 48.05 3.17
C LYS A 451 -1.94 47.38 1.99
N GLU A 452 -0.98 48.04 1.34
CA GLU A 452 -0.23 47.47 0.23
C GLU A 452 0.52 46.20 0.64
N ARG A 453 1.13 46.20 1.83
CA ARG A 453 1.79 45.01 2.39
C ARG A 453 0.81 43.87 2.65
N ASN A 454 -0.43 44.14 3.03
CA ASN A 454 -1.40 43.08 3.34
C ASN A 454 -2.18 42.61 2.10
N THR A 455 -2.56 43.51 1.19
CA THR A 455 -3.51 43.23 0.11
C THR A 455 -2.93 43.43 -1.30
N GLY A 456 -1.67 43.89 -1.43
CA GLY A 456 -1.07 44.22 -2.73
C GLY A 456 -1.68 45.45 -3.43
N ASN A 457 -2.47 46.26 -2.72
CA ASN A 457 -3.08 47.48 -3.27
C ASN A 457 -2.97 48.65 -2.31
N TYR A 458 -2.37 49.73 -2.79
CA TYR A 458 -2.13 50.98 -2.05
C TYR A 458 -3.40 51.80 -1.76
N TRP A 459 -4.39 51.77 -2.66
CA TRP A 459 -5.56 52.66 -2.59
C TRP A 459 -6.74 52.00 -1.89
N PHE A 460 -7.44 52.73 -1.00
CA PHE A 460 -8.52 52.19 -0.17
C PHE A 460 -9.85 52.02 -0.92
N PHE A 461 -10.27 53.02 -1.70
CA PHE A 461 -11.64 53.08 -2.23
C PHE A 461 -11.78 52.73 -3.71
N ASN A 462 -10.75 52.18 -4.35
CA ASN A 462 -10.75 51.88 -5.78
C ASN A 462 -11.28 50.47 -6.13
N GLN A 463 -11.68 49.68 -5.13
CA GLN A 463 -12.07 48.27 -5.31
C GLN A 463 -13.18 47.86 -4.32
N THR A 464 -13.83 46.73 -4.59
CA THR A 464 -14.78 46.12 -3.66
C THR A 464 -14.07 45.26 -2.62
N THR A 465 -14.74 44.98 -1.50
CA THR A 465 -14.26 44.02 -0.49
C THR A 465 -14.00 42.63 -1.07
N SER A 466 -14.77 42.21 -2.09
CA SER A 466 -14.54 40.92 -2.75
C SER A 466 -13.25 40.93 -3.56
N GLY A 467 -12.99 41.99 -4.32
CA GLY A 467 -11.74 42.12 -5.06
C GLY A 467 -10.52 42.27 -4.15
N GLU A 468 -10.66 42.93 -3.00
CA GLU A 468 -9.60 43.01 -1.99
C GLU A 468 -9.24 41.64 -1.39
N LYS A 469 -10.25 40.81 -1.11
CA LYS A 469 -10.05 39.46 -0.59
C LYS A 469 -9.40 38.52 -1.60
N LEU A 470 -9.73 38.64 -2.89
CA LEU A 470 -9.08 37.86 -3.95
C LEU A 470 -7.60 38.26 -4.13
N ARG A 471 -7.28 39.56 -4.15
CA ARG A 471 -5.88 40.03 -4.16
C ARG A 471 -5.07 39.51 -2.98
N THR A 472 -5.67 39.52 -1.79
CA THR A 472 -5.03 38.99 -0.57
C THR A 472 -4.80 37.49 -0.69
N LEU A 473 -5.80 36.73 -1.16
CA LEU A 473 -5.69 35.29 -1.42
C LEU A 473 -4.55 34.98 -2.39
N ASP A 474 -4.50 35.67 -3.52
CA ASP A 474 -3.48 35.44 -4.56
C ASP A 474 -2.06 35.64 -4.02
N LYS A 475 -1.88 36.62 -3.14
CA LYS A 475 -0.62 36.86 -2.42
C LYS A 475 -0.31 35.76 -1.39
N GLU A 476 -1.31 35.30 -0.64
CA GLU A 476 -1.15 34.20 0.32
C GLU A 476 -0.80 32.89 -0.39
N VAL A 477 -1.45 32.59 -1.52
CA VAL A 477 -1.14 31.44 -2.38
C VAL A 477 0.30 31.53 -2.88
N GLN A 478 0.72 32.69 -3.39
CA GLN A 478 2.11 32.91 -3.80
C GLN A 478 3.09 32.64 -2.65
N SER A 479 2.84 33.21 -1.46
CA SER A 479 3.69 33.01 -0.28
C SER A 479 3.78 31.54 0.12
N LEU A 480 2.66 30.80 0.09
CA LEU A 480 2.62 29.38 0.42
C LEU A 480 3.42 28.53 -0.59
N ILE A 481 3.60 28.98 -1.82
CA ILE A 481 4.37 28.30 -2.87
C ILE A 481 5.86 28.69 -2.83
N GLU A 482 6.19 29.94 -2.53
CA GLU A 482 7.58 30.45 -2.57
C GLU A 482 8.34 30.28 -1.25
N CYS A 483 7.66 30.28 -0.09
CA CYS A 483 8.29 30.24 1.23
C CYS A 483 7.93 28.97 2.03
N PRO A 484 8.67 27.85 1.86
CA PRO A 484 8.40 26.59 2.55
C PRO A 484 8.52 26.67 4.09
N ASP A 485 9.28 27.63 4.61
CA ASP A 485 9.54 27.82 6.06
C ASP A 485 8.63 28.85 6.74
N SER A 486 7.72 29.50 5.99
CA SER A 486 6.77 30.43 6.59
C SER A 486 5.80 29.68 7.50
N GLU A 487 5.49 30.21 8.70
CA GLU A 487 4.58 29.58 9.65
C GLU A 487 3.27 29.20 8.95
N ILE A 488 3.09 27.92 8.68
CA ILE A 488 1.86 27.41 8.11
C ILE A 488 0.74 27.70 9.10
N PRO A 489 -0.26 28.55 8.76
CA PRO A 489 -1.32 28.88 9.67
C PRO A 489 -2.02 27.59 10.09
N LYS A 490 -2.12 27.33 11.40
CA LYS A 490 -2.91 26.22 11.91
C LYS A 490 -4.35 26.45 11.48
N LEU A 491 -4.83 25.65 10.52
CA LEU A 491 -6.23 25.58 10.12
C LEU A 491 -7.10 25.36 11.37
N LYS A 492 -7.82 26.40 11.79
CA LYS A 492 -8.72 26.40 12.96
C LYS A 492 -9.85 25.38 12.81
#